data_AF-A0A3S1UTG8-F1
#
_entry.id   AF-A0A3S1UTG8-F1
#
_cell.length_a   1.000
_cell.length_b   1.000
_cell.length_c   1.000
_cell.angle_alpha   90.00
_cell.angle_beta   90.00
_cell.angle_gamma   90.00
#
_symmetry.space_group_name_H-M   'P 1'
#
loop_
_entity.id
_entity.type
_entity.pdbx_description
1 polymer ?
#
loop_
_entity_poly.entity_id
_entity_poly.type
_entity_poly.pdbx_seq_one_letter_code
_entity_poly.pdbx_strand_id
1 'polypeptide(L)'
;LNGMKWNDFRKAECGAGAADDDTVPAPTEATFTKEPAKPTVTAPKGVTFPTAISPKFATETPAKGRMHTCLEQYYANKDANTLNGLKWIQKGGGFYSLCNAKLKS
;
A
#
# COMPACT_ATOMS: atom_id res chain seq x y z
N LEU A 1 -5.10 7.66 24.37
CA LEU A 1 -5.58 6.32 24.78
C LEU A 1 -6.38 6.37 26.11
N ASN A 2 -6.98 7.51 26.51
CA ASN A 2 -7.70 7.67 27.80
C ASN A 2 -6.98 7.08 29.04
N GLY A 3 -5.66 7.26 29.13
CA GLY A 3 -4.85 6.70 30.24
C GLY A 3 -4.49 5.22 30.13
N MET A 4 -4.97 4.49 29.11
CA MET A 4 -4.60 3.09 28.87
C MET A 4 -3.24 2.96 28.18
N LYS A 5 -2.51 1.88 28.48
CA LYS A 5 -1.28 1.53 27.75
C LYS A 5 -1.64 0.99 26.36
N TRP A 6 -0.77 1.23 25.39
CA TRP A 6 -0.97 0.80 24.00
C TRP A 6 -1.34 -0.69 23.89
N ASN A 7 -0.68 -1.54 24.67
CA ASN A 7 -0.90 -2.98 24.62
C ASN A 7 -2.27 -3.38 25.16
N ASP A 8 -2.80 -2.63 26.13
CA ASP A 8 -4.12 -2.87 26.74
C ASP A 8 -5.23 -2.42 25.78
N PHE A 9 -5.06 -1.23 25.18
CA PHE A 9 -5.97 -0.73 24.15
C PHE A 9 -6.05 -1.68 22.94
N ARG A 10 -4.91 -2.14 22.42
CA ARG A 10 -4.89 -3.08 21.29
C ARG A 10 -5.58 -4.40 21.64
N LYS A 11 -5.43 -4.91 22.86
CA LYS A 11 -6.10 -6.14 23.27
C LYS A 11 -7.62 -5.95 23.43
N ALA A 12 -8.05 -4.82 23.97
CA ALA A 12 -9.47 -4.52 24.18
C ALA A 12 -10.20 -4.26 22.86
N GLU A 13 -9.61 -3.49 21.95
CA GLU A 13 -10.28 -3.02 20.72
C GLU A 13 -9.92 -3.86 19.48
N CYS A 14 -8.84 -4.64 19.54
CA CYS A 14 -8.32 -5.43 18.41
C CYS A 14 -7.85 -6.83 18.84
N GLY A 15 -8.45 -7.39 19.90
CA GLY A 15 -8.21 -8.76 20.37
C GLY A 15 -8.81 -9.82 19.44
N ALA A 16 -8.74 -11.09 19.83
CA ALA A 16 -9.16 -12.22 18.99
C ALA A 16 -10.60 -12.11 18.44
N GLY A 17 -11.52 -11.47 19.17
CA GLY A 17 -12.89 -11.23 18.72
C GLY A 17 -13.05 -10.20 17.59
N ALA A 18 -11.99 -9.48 17.21
CA ALA A 18 -12.01 -8.63 16.01
C ALA A 18 -12.04 -9.46 14.71
N ALA A 19 -11.72 -10.76 14.79
CA ALA A 19 -11.85 -11.69 13.67
C ALA A 19 -13.26 -12.31 13.56
N ASP A 20 -14.10 -12.17 14.59
CA ASP A 20 -15.48 -12.69 14.65
C ASP A 20 -16.53 -11.62 14.24
N ASP A 21 -16.09 -10.50 13.64
CA ASP A 21 -17.01 -9.54 13.04
C ASP A 21 -17.55 -10.09 11.71
N ASP A 22 -18.69 -10.78 11.79
CA ASP A 22 -19.43 -11.35 10.64
C ASP A 22 -19.85 -10.30 9.59
N THR A 23 -19.67 -8.99 9.85
CA THR A 23 -19.90 -7.94 8.85
C THR A 23 -18.68 -7.69 7.95
N VAL A 24 -17.52 -8.25 8.31
CA VAL A 24 -16.30 -8.18 7.50
C VAL A 24 -16.24 -9.40 6.58
N PRO A 25 -16.27 -9.21 5.25
CA PRO A 25 -16.16 -10.33 4.31
C PRO A 25 -14.84 -11.06 4.52
N ALA A 26 -14.90 -12.39 4.45
CA ALA A 26 -13.73 -13.22 4.67
C ALA A 26 -12.65 -12.87 3.62
N PRO A 27 -11.34 -12.93 3.94
CA PRO A 27 -10.26 -12.66 2.98
C PRO A 27 -10.36 -13.51 1.70
N THR A 28 -11.01 -14.67 1.81
CA THR A 28 -11.28 -15.63 0.72
C THR A 28 -12.46 -15.24 -0.18
N GLU A 29 -13.35 -14.34 0.26
CA GLU A 29 -14.49 -13.85 -0.52
C GLU A 29 -14.13 -12.67 -1.42
N ALA A 30 -12.97 -12.05 -1.20
CA ALA A 30 -12.45 -10.96 -2.01
C ALA A 30 -12.00 -11.46 -3.39
N THR A 31 -12.95 -11.57 -4.32
CA THR A 31 -12.68 -11.91 -5.72
C THR A 31 -12.37 -10.64 -6.52
N PHE A 32 -11.08 -10.33 -6.67
CA PHE A 32 -10.63 -9.27 -7.58
C PHE A 32 -10.59 -9.78 -9.03
N THR A 33 -11.76 -9.95 -9.65
CA THR A 33 -11.90 -10.40 -11.04
C THR A 33 -11.65 -9.29 -12.07
N LYS A 34 -11.49 -8.05 -11.61
CA LYS A 34 -11.26 -6.89 -12.47
C LYS A 34 -10.06 -6.09 -12.00
N GLU A 35 -9.20 -5.74 -12.95
CA GLU A 35 -8.04 -4.90 -12.67
C GLU A 35 -8.51 -3.51 -12.20
N PRO A 36 -7.90 -2.92 -11.15
CA PRO A 36 -8.23 -1.57 -10.74
C PRO A 36 -8.05 -0.60 -11.90
N ALA A 37 -8.95 0.38 -11.99
CA ALA A 37 -8.88 1.43 -12.99
C ALA A 37 -7.50 2.10 -12.98
N LYS A 38 -6.98 2.37 -14.18
CA LYS A 38 -5.67 3.02 -14.35
C LYS A 38 -5.67 4.36 -13.60
N PRO A 39 -4.59 4.69 -12.86
CA PRO A 39 -4.47 6.00 -12.22
C PRO A 39 -4.58 7.12 -13.26
N THR A 40 -5.35 8.15 -12.95
CA THR A 40 -5.58 9.33 -13.80
C THR A 40 -4.70 10.51 -13.40
N VAL A 41 -4.12 10.47 -12.21
CA VAL A 41 -3.16 11.49 -11.74
C VAL A 41 -1.81 11.32 -12.43
N THR A 42 -1.20 12.42 -12.84
CA THR A 42 0.18 12.43 -13.32
C THR A 42 1.15 12.55 -12.15
N ALA A 43 2.22 11.77 -12.15
CA ALA A 43 3.28 11.91 -11.17
C ALA A 43 3.92 13.31 -11.26
N PRO A 44 4.11 14.03 -10.14
CA PRO A 44 4.87 15.27 -10.13
C PRO A 44 6.29 15.09 -10.68
N LYS A 45 6.87 16.16 -11.21
CA LYS A 45 8.26 16.14 -11.68
C LYS A 45 9.20 15.79 -10.52
N GLY A 46 10.21 14.97 -10.79
CA GLY A 46 11.19 14.53 -9.78
C GLY A 46 10.79 13.26 -9.02
N VAL A 47 9.54 12.82 -9.09
CA VAL A 47 9.13 11.52 -8.54
C VAL A 47 9.68 10.40 -9.41
N THR A 48 10.36 9.45 -8.78
CA THR A 48 10.92 8.26 -9.44
C THR A 48 10.18 7.00 -9.04
N PHE A 49 10.06 6.07 -9.99
CA PHE A 49 9.43 4.77 -9.82
C PHE A 49 10.42 3.65 -10.16
N PRO A 50 10.32 2.49 -9.50
CA PRO A 50 11.12 1.33 -9.85
C PRO A 50 10.65 0.77 -11.21
N THR A 51 11.56 0.13 -11.93
CA THR A 51 11.28 -0.50 -13.24
C THR A 51 10.98 -2.00 -13.12
N ALA A 52 11.33 -2.62 -12.00
CA ALA A 52 11.06 -4.02 -11.69
C ALA A 52 10.79 -4.21 -10.20
N ILE A 53 10.20 -5.35 -9.83
CA ILE A 53 10.10 -5.77 -8.43
C ILE A 53 11.53 -5.93 -7.89
N SER A 54 11.80 -5.37 -6.71
CA SER A 54 13.12 -5.46 -6.08
C SER A 54 13.51 -6.92 -5.85
N PRO A 55 14.75 -7.34 -6.14
CA PRO A 55 15.24 -8.68 -5.84
C PRO A 55 15.06 -9.07 -4.37
N LYS A 56 15.02 -8.09 -3.46
CA LYS A 56 14.76 -8.28 -2.03
C LYS A 56 13.40 -8.96 -1.75
N PHE A 57 12.42 -8.80 -2.64
CA PHE A 57 11.08 -9.36 -2.51
C PHE A 57 10.79 -10.44 -3.56
N ALA A 58 11.81 -10.99 -4.22
CA ALA A 58 11.66 -11.96 -5.30
C ALA A 58 10.99 -13.27 -4.85
N THR A 59 11.06 -13.61 -3.56
CA THR A 59 10.42 -14.80 -2.98
C THR A 59 8.98 -14.57 -2.56
N GLU A 60 8.48 -13.34 -2.64
CA GLU A 60 7.10 -13.02 -2.31
C GLU A 60 6.18 -13.21 -3.52
N THR A 61 4.87 -13.31 -3.26
CA THR A 61 3.89 -13.28 -4.35
C THR A 61 4.04 -11.98 -5.15
N PRO A 62 3.78 -11.97 -6.47
CA PRO A 62 3.97 -10.77 -7.28
C PRO A 62 3.22 -9.54 -6.76
N ALA A 63 2.04 -9.74 -6.16
CA ALA A 63 1.27 -8.65 -5.55
C ALA A 63 1.99 -8.04 -4.34
N LYS A 64 2.51 -8.88 -3.45
CA LYS A 64 3.24 -8.45 -2.24
C LYS A 64 4.60 -7.83 -2.59
N GLY A 65 5.32 -8.44 -3.52
CA GLY A 65 6.59 -7.91 -4.02
C GLY A 65 6.45 -6.52 -4.65
N ARG A 66 5.41 -6.27 -5.46
CA ARG A 66 5.12 -4.91 -5.97
C ARG A 66 4.81 -3.93 -4.84
N MET A 67 4.00 -4.32 -3.86
CA MET A 67 3.64 -3.46 -2.73
C MET A 67 4.86 -3.02 -1.93
N HIS A 68 5.73 -3.95 -1.54
CA HIS A 68 6.93 -3.62 -0.79
C HIS A 68 7.96 -2.85 -1.63
N THR A 69 8.15 -3.21 -2.90
CA THR A 69 9.03 -2.45 -3.81
C THR A 69 8.58 -0.99 -3.94
N CYS A 70 7.28 -0.76 -4.15
CA CYS A 70 6.73 0.58 -4.23
C CYS A 70 6.85 1.32 -2.89
N LEU A 71 6.70 0.64 -1.75
CA LEU A 71 6.82 1.26 -0.44
C LEU A 71 8.25 1.74 -0.17
N GLU A 72 9.26 0.91 -0.47
CA GLU A 72 10.67 1.32 -0.36
C GLU A 72 10.96 2.52 -1.25
N GLN A 73 10.49 2.52 -2.49
CA GLN A 73 10.68 3.66 -3.39
C GLN A 73 9.93 4.92 -2.90
N TYR A 74 8.77 4.78 -2.27
CA TYR A 74 8.05 5.91 -1.69
C TYR A 74 8.84 6.57 -0.57
N TYR A 75 9.42 5.75 0.34
CA TYR A 75 10.30 6.29 1.39
C TYR A 75 11.56 6.92 0.81
N ALA A 76 12.20 6.31 -0.20
CA ALA A 76 13.34 6.93 -0.87
C ALA A 76 12.99 8.31 -1.48
N ASN A 77 11.83 8.46 -2.12
CA ASN A 77 11.37 9.77 -2.61
C ASN A 77 10.99 10.72 -1.47
N LYS A 78 10.49 10.21 -0.34
CA LYS A 78 10.17 11.02 0.84
C LYS A 78 11.44 11.59 1.46
N ASP A 79 12.46 10.77 1.61
CA ASP A 79 13.76 11.12 2.20
C ASP A 79 14.54 12.06 1.27
N ALA A 80 14.42 11.87 -0.05
CA ALA A 80 14.95 12.80 -1.05
C ALA A 80 14.10 14.08 -1.21
N ASN A 81 12.98 14.20 -0.51
CA ASN A 81 12.00 15.30 -0.64
C ASN A 81 11.52 15.53 -2.10
N THR A 82 11.43 14.47 -2.90
CA THR A 82 11.04 14.52 -4.32
C THR A 82 9.57 14.17 -4.58
N LEU A 83 8.81 13.82 -3.53
CA LEU A 83 7.38 13.51 -3.68
C LEU A 83 6.55 14.68 -4.22
N ASN A 84 6.96 15.93 -3.97
CA ASN A 84 6.28 17.13 -4.46
C ASN A 84 4.75 17.10 -4.21
N GLY A 85 4.35 16.68 -3.00
CA GLY A 85 2.95 16.59 -2.59
C GLY A 85 2.23 15.29 -3.00
N LEU A 86 2.87 14.38 -3.74
CA LEU A 86 2.31 13.07 -4.07
C LEU A 86 2.20 12.19 -2.82
N LYS A 87 0.97 11.87 -2.43
CA LYS A 87 0.70 10.97 -1.29
C LYS A 87 0.77 9.50 -1.71
N TRP A 88 1.03 8.63 -0.73
CA TRP A 88 1.00 7.17 -0.92
C TRP A 88 -0.29 6.69 -1.61
N ILE A 89 -1.45 7.10 -1.08
CA ILE A 89 -2.80 6.88 -1.63
C ILE A 89 -3.55 8.21 -1.66
N GLN A 90 -4.20 8.53 -2.79
CA GLN A 90 -5.08 9.70 -2.94
C GLN A 90 -6.12 9.47 -4.04
N LYS A 91 -7.18 10.29 -4.05
CA LYS A 91 -8.22 10.26 -5.10
C LYS A 91 -7.60 10.39 -6.49
N GLY A 92 -7.99 9.51 -7.41
CA GLY A 92 -7.46 9.49 -8.78
C GLY A 92 -6.13 8.76 -8.98
N GLY A 93 -5.49 8.28 -7.91
CA GLY A 93 -4.23 7.54 -7.96
C GLY A 93 -3.11 8.24 -7.20
N GLY A 94 -2.59 7.57 -6.16
CA GLY A 94 -1.41 8.01 -5.42
C GLY A 94 -0.14 7.38 -5.95
N PHE A 95 0.95 7.55 -5.19
CA PHE A 95 2.24 6.96 -5.50
C PHE A 95 2.13 5.45 -5.76
N TYR A 96 1.42 4.71 -4.89
CA TYR A 96 1.31 3.25 -5.04
C TYR A 96 0.59 2.86 -6.34
N SER A 97 -0.50 3.54 -6.68
CA SER A 97 -1.24 3.27 -7.92
C SER A 97 -0.39 3.50 -9.16
N LEU A 98 0.41 4.57 -9.17
CA LEU A 98 1.32 4.91 -10.26
C LEU A 98 2.48 3.94 -10.37
N CYS A 99 3.11 3.61 -9.24
CA CYS A 99 4.20 2.64 -9.17
C CYS A 99 3.73 1.23 -9.59
N ASN A 100 2.60 0.77 -9.08
CA ASN A 100 2.04 -0.54 -9.44
C ASN A 100 1.62 -0.59 -10.91
N ALA A 101 1.09 0.50 -11.47
CA ALA A 101 0.84 0.59 -12.91
C ALA A 101 2.15 0.48 -13.70
N LYS A 102 3.21 1.17 -13.29
CA LYS A 102 4.54 1.11 -13.93
C LYS A 102 5.18 -0.29 -13.89
N LEU A 103 5.05 -1.01 -12.77
CA LEU A 103 5.59 -2.37 -12.62
C LEU A 103 4.77 -3.46 -13.32
N LYS A 104 3.56 -3.15 -13.76
CA LYS A 104 2.70 -4.05 -14.56
C LYS A 104 2.70 -3.71 -16.05
N SER A 105 3.27 -2.57 -16.42
CA SER A 105 3.44 -2.13 -17.82
C SER A 105 4.67 -2.80 -18.43
#